data_AF-A0A8K0NQ82-F1
#
_entry.id   AF-A0A8K0NQ82-F1
#
_cell.length_a   1.000
_cell.length_b   1.000
_cell.length_c   1.000
_cell.angle_alpha   90.00
_cell.angle_beta   90.00
_cell.angle_gamma   90.00
#
_symmetry.space_group_name_H-M   'P 1'
#
loop_
_entity.id
_entity.type
_entity.pdbx_description
1 polymer ?
#
loop_
_entity_poly.entity_id
_entity_poly.type
_entity_poly.pdbx_seq_one_letter_code
_entity_poly.pdbx_strand_id
1 'polypeptide(L)'
;MSATAKTTLPKLLAGLPKYGQGQLVQPVSWKTKYPNSFYKITRTKLRFQQVDEAGKPIVASAVADKGKAKEQPREEDEFEEDNDDGDIFGELAEEEIVAQQTGGRPHGKAWGVLFWNGQPKIPTRNARKSLTPDASTSIIPETVIRGRLKESWTPLDTSALNAEIRQAVDGLQTGRKAKLQTGYVQTSRAERREVRKDRKEMRQEKLKSMTVVLPAGEV
;
A
#
# COMPACT_ATOMS: atom_id res chain seq x y z
N MET A 1 -38.17 -6.06 12.36
CA MET A 1 -37.18 -5.10 11.84
C MET A 1 -35.79 -5.73 11.92
N SER A 2 -35.22 -6.14 10.80
CA SER A 2 -33.91 -6.81 10.78
C SER A 2 -32.82 -5.79 11.09
N ALA A 3 -32.08 -5.99 12.19
CA ALA A 3 -30.91 -5.17 12.51
C ALA A 3 -29.87 -5.36 11.40
N THR A 4 -29.70 -4.36 10.53
CA THR A 4 -28.67 -4.40 9.50
C THR A 4 -27.30 -4.43 10.18
N ALA A 5 -26.55 -5.50 9.94
CA ALA A 5 -25.23 -5.66 10.52
C ALA A 5 -24.35 -4.46 10.14
N LYS A 6 -23.72 -3.83 11.13
CA LYS A 6 -22.83 -2.67 10.89
C LYS A 6 -21.61 -3.12 10.08
N THR A 7 -21.56 -2.74 8.81
CA THR A 7 -20.41 -3.00 7.94
C THR A 7 -19.32 -1.96 8.18
N THR A 8 -18.28 -2.35 8.93
CA THR A 8 -17.09 -1.50 9.14
C THR A 8 -16.28 -1.40 7.84
N LEU A 9 -15.51 -0.32 7.68
CA LEU A 9 -14.71 -0.11 6.48
C LEU A 9 -13.75 -1.29 6.18
N PRO A 10 -12.99 -1.83 7.15
CA PRO A 10 -12.12 -2.98 6.87
C PRO A 10 -12.90 -4.22 6.41
N LYS A 11 -14.11 -4.44 6.96
CA LYS A 11 -14.98 -5.55 6.55
C LYS A 11 -15.50 -5.37 5.12
N LEU A 12 -15.90 -4.16 4.78
CA LEU A 12 -16.31 -3.81 3.42
C LEU A 12 -15.15 -4.00 2.42
N LEU A 13 -13.97 -3.49 2.74
CA LEU A 13 -12.80 -3.57 1.85
C LEU A 13 -12.29 -5.00 1.69
N ALA A 14 -12.37 -5.83 2.73
CA ALA A 14 -11.97 -7.23 2.66
C ALA A 14 -12.82 -8.06 1.67
N GLY A 15 -14.08 -7.68 1.46
CA GLY A 15 -14.98 -8.34 0.50
C GLY A 15 -14.90 -7.82 -0.93
N LEU A 16 -14.03 -6.84 -1.20
CA LEU A 16 -13.90 -6.23 -2.53
C LEU A 16 -12.62 -6.70 -3.23
N PRO A 17 -12.62 -6.77 -4.59
CA PRO A 17 -11.43 -7.14 -5.35
C PRO A 17 -10.27 -6.19 -5.04
N LYS A 18 -9.06 -6.74 -4.95
CA LYS A 18 -7.83 -6.00 -4.59
C LYS A 18 -7.99 -5.18 -3.31
N TYR A 19 -8.75 -5.71 -2.34
CA TYR A 19 -9.07 -5.05 -1.07
C TYR A 19 -9.70 -3.66 -1.23
N GLY A 20 -10.50 -3.47 -2.29
CA GLY A 20 -11.17 -2.22 -2.60
C GLY A 20 -10.25 -1.11 -3.13
N GLN A 21 -9.04 -1.43 -3.61
CA GLN A 21 -8.19 -0.43 -4.25
C GLN A 21 -8.86 0.15 -5.51
N GLY A 22 -8.94 1.47 -5.60
CA GLY A 22 -9.61 2.19 -6.68
C GLY A 22 -11.12 2.39 -6.48
N GLN A 23 -11.72 1.69 -5.52
CA GLN A 23 -13.16 1.78 -5.24
C GLN A 23 -13.53 3.08 -4.55
N LEU A 24 -14.76 3.53 -4.80
CA LEU A 24 -15.36 4.69 -4.14
C LEU A 24 -16.19 4.20 -2.97
N VAL A 25 -15.95 4.78 -1.79
CA VAL A 25 -16.65 4.39 -0.57
C VAL A 25 -17.14 5.63 0.18
N GLN A 26 -18.31 5.52 0.80
CA GLN A 26 -18.89 6.59 1.58
C GLN A 26 -19.44 6.07 2.91
N PRO A 27 -19.38 6.87 3.99
CA PRO A 27 -20.16 6.60 5.20
C PRO A 27 -21.65 6.67 4.91
N VAL A 28 -22.44 5.76 5.49
CA VAL A 28 -23.91 5.75 5.31
C VAL A 28 -24.53 7.06 5.79
N SER A 29 -23.94 7.68 6.82
CA SER A 29 -24.37 8.98 7.36
C SER A 29 -24.23 10.14 6.36
N TRP A 30 -23.38 10.00 5.35
CA TRP A 30 -23.15 11.02 4.33
C TRP A 30 -24.12 10.91 3.17
N LYS A 31 -24.67 9.73 2.90
CA LYS A 31 -25.56 9.49 1.75
C LYS A 31 -26.74 10.47 1.70
N THR A 32 -27.28 10.83 2.86
CA THR A 32 -28.41 11.79 2.96
C THR A 32 -27.97 13.24 3.02
N LYS A 33 -26.89 13.56 3.75
CA LYS A 33 -26.46 14.96 3.97
C LYS A 33 -25.54 15.51 2.89
N TYR A 34 -24.71 14.66 2.31
CA TYR A 34 -23.62 15.01 1.41
C TYR A 34 -23.47 13.95 0.32
N PRO A 35 -24.42 13.84 -0.63
CA PRO A 35 -24.45 12.76 -1.63
C PRO A 35 -23.22 12.72 -2.54
N ASN A 36 -22.53 13.85 -2.69
CA ASN A 36 -21.33 13.99 -3.52
C ASN A 36 -20.03 13.93 -2.70
N SER A 37 -20.09 13.50 -1.44
CA SER A 37 -18.90 13.37 -0.57
C SER A 37 -18.53 11.90 -0.37
N PHE A 38 -17.31 11.54 -0.72
CA PHE A 38 -16.83 10.15 -0.67
C PHE A 38 -15.30 10.08 -0.62
N TYR A 39 -14.78 8.88 -0.40
CA TYR A 39 -13.35 8.59 -0.49
C TYR A 39 -13.08 7.70 -1.70
N LYS A 40 -12.04 8.03 -2.47
CA LYS A 40 -11.44 7.11 -3.43
C LYS A 40 -10.29 6.36 -2.74
N ILE A 41 -10.44 5.06 -2.56
CA ILE A 41 -9.42 4.24 -1.91
C ILE A 41 -8.21 4.09 -2.83
N THR A 42 -7.03 4.46 -2.33
CA THR A 42 -5.77 4.38 -3.08
C THR A 42 -4.90 3.24 -2.62
N ARG A 43 -4.91 2.98 -1.30
CA ARG A 43 -4.07 1.95 -0.68
C ARG A 43 -4.78 1.38 0.54
N THR A 44 -4.60 0.09 0.77
CA THR A 44 -5.09 -0.59 1.96
C THR A 44 -3.96 -1.38 2.61
N LYS A 45 -4.02 -1.49 3.93
CA LYS A 45 -3.17 -2.37 4.74
C LYS A 45 -4.08 -3.09 5.71
N LEU A 46 -4.71 -4.14 5.21
CA LEU A 46 -5.57 -5.02 5.98
C LEU A 46 -4.76 -6.16 6.59
N ARG A 47 -5.24 -6.64 7.73
CA ARG A 47 -4.77 -7.80 8.47
C ARG A 47 -6.01 -8.57 8.90
N PHE A 48 -5.91 -9.88 8.97
CA PHE A 48 -7.00 -10.73 9.39
C PHE A 48 -6.64 -11.26 10.77
N GLN A 49 -7.43 -10.90 11.78
CA GLN A 49 -7.25 -11.45 13.12
C GLN A 49 -8.07 -12.72 13.18
N GLN A 50 -7.44 -13.86 13.50
CA GLN A 50 -8.19 -15.09 13.77
C GLN A 50 -9.14 -14.87 14.95
N VAL A 51 -10.34 -15.40 14.82
CA VAL A 51 -11.44 -15.20 15.76
C VAL A 51 -12.07 -16.54 16.00
N ASP A 52 -12.38 -16.84 17.27
CA ASP A 52 -13.14 -18.03 17.62
C ASP A 52 -14.57 -17.95 17.08
N GLU A 53 -15.31 -19.07 17.11
CA GLU A 53 -16.74 -19.14 16.80
C GLU A 53 -17.57 -18.11 17.57
N ALA A 54 -17.14 -17.75 18.79
CA ALA A 54 -17.76 -16.72 19.63
C ALA A 54 -17.45 -15.27 19.19
N GLY A 55 -16.67 -15.06 18.13
CA GLY A 55 -16.32 -13.73 17.64
C GLY A 55 -15.29 -12.99 18.51
N LYS A 56 -14.59 -13.69 19.42
CA LYS A 56 -13.51 -13.13 20.24
C LYS A 56 -12.16 -13.36 19.56
N PRO A 57 -11.26 -12.36 19.58
CA PRO A 57 -9.95 -12.52 18.97
C PRO A 57 -9.18 -13.63 19.67
N ILE A 58 -8.69 -14.60 18.90
CA ILE A 58 -7.74 -15.60 19.39
C ILE A 58 -6.43 -14.86 19.58
N VAL A 59 -6.22 -14.35 20.80
CA VAL A 59 -4.89 -13.93 21.18
C VAL A 59 -4.13 -15.23 21.26
N ALA A 60 -3.29 -15.53 20.26
CA ALA A 60 -2.32 -16.59 20.37
C ALA A 60 -1.48 -16.25 21.61
N SER A 61 -1.91 -16.76 22.76
CA SER A 61 -1.12 -16.76 23.97
C SER A 61 0.16 -17.44 23.53
N ALA A 62 1.25 -16.70 23.65
CA ALA A 62 2.57 -17.21 23.37
C ALA A 62 2.81 -18.40 24.31
N VAL A 63 2.38 -19.59 23.91
CA VAL A 63 2.94 -20.85 24.34
C VAL A 63 4.28 -20.92 23.63
N ALA A 64 5.20 -20.08 24.09
CA ALA A 64 6.61 -20.27 23.91
C ALA A 64 7.01 -21.44 24.82
N ASP A 65 6.53 -22.63 24.49
CA ASP A 65 7.16 -23.85 24.96
C ASP A 65 8.41 -24.02 24.11
N LYS A 66 9.54 -23.60 24.68
CA LYS A 66 10.88 -23.82 24.14
C LYS A 66 11.23 -25.31 24.26
N GLY A 67 10.50 -26.16 23.54
CA GLY A 67 10.85 -27.55 23.34
C GLY A 67 11.96 -27.65 22.31
N LYS A 68 13.20 -27.80 22.78
CA LYS A 68 14.34 -28.30 22.00
C LYS A 68 13.96 -29.58 21.26
N ALA A 69 13.84 -29.55 19.95
CA ALA A 69 13.97 -30.72 19.08
C ALA A 69 15.00 -30.35 18.00
N LYS A 70 16.28 -30.59 18.29
CA LYS A 70 17.08 -31.76 17.87
C LYS A 70 17.17 -31.83 16.35
N GLU A 71 18.35 -31.46 15.87
CA GLU A 71 18.86 -31.58 14.51
C GLU A 71 18.40 -32.87 13.84
N GLN A 72 17.88 -32.75 12.61
CA GLN A 72 17.97 -33.81 11.63
C GLN A 72 19.02 -33.42 10.58
N PRO A 73 19.84 -34.40 10.16
CA PRO A 73 20.95 -34.18 9.25
C PRO A 73 20.48 -33.90 7.84
N ARG A 74 21.31 -33.08 7.19
CA ARG A 74 21.35 -32.71 5.78
C ARG A 74 21.69 -33.95 4.95
N GLU A 75 20.75 -34.38 4.10
CA GLU A 75 21.06 -35.18 2.92
C GLU A 75 21.21 -34.22 1.74
N GLU A 76 22.43 -34.22 1.19
CA GLU A 76 22.77 -33.58 -0.07
C GLU A 76 22.43 -34.59 -1.16
N ASP A 77 21.33 -34.39 -1.86
CA ASP A 77 21.09 -35.04 -3.15
C ASP A 77 21.34 -34.01 -4.25
N GLU A 78 22.49 -34.18 -4.89
CA GLU A 78 22.79 -33.66 -6.23
C GLU A 78 21.75 -34.22 -7.21
N PHE A 79 21.01 -33.33 -7.85
CA PHE A 79 20.25 -33.66 -9.04
C PHE A 79 20.46 -32.56 -10.08
N GLU A 80 21.50 -32.75 -10.89
CA GLU A 80 21.61 -32.13 -12.21
C GLU A 80 20.69 -32.91 -13.15
N GLU A 81 19.52 -32.37 -13.48
CA GLU A 81 18.81 -32.76 -14.69
C GLU A 81 18.47 -31.50 -15.49
N ASP A 82 19.29 -31.30 -16.51
CA ASP A 82 18.99 -30.50 -17.69
C ASP A 82 17.63 -30.92 -18.25
N ASN A 83 16.61 -30.08 -18.08
CA ASN A 83 15.37 -30.21 -18.84
C ASN A 83 15.11 -28.96 -19.68
N ASP A 84 15.46 -29.22 -20.94
CA ASP A 84 15.25 -28.57 -22.21
C ASP A 84 13.88 -27.89 -22.41
N ASP A 85 13.91 -26.95 -23.34
CA ASP A 85 12.88 -25.98 -23.68
C ASP A 85 11.57 -26.62 -24.16
N GLY A 86 10.47 -26.29 -23.47
CA GLY A 86 9.13 -26.63 -23.89
C GLY A 86 8.16 -25.49 -23.63
N ASP A 87 7.89 -24.72 -24.69
CA ASP A 87 6.80 -23.75 -24.81
C ASP A 87 5.50 -24.25 -24.14
N ILE A 88 5.22 -23.74 -22.94
CA ILE A 88 3.91 -23.85 -22.32
C ILE A 88 3.37 -22.42 -22.24
N PHE A 89 2.71 -21.99 -23.32
CA PHE A 89 1.69 -20.96 -23.27
C PHE A 89 0.54 -21.48 -22.40
N GLY A 90 0.80 -21.54 -21.09
CA GLY A 90 -0.18 -21.75 -20.05
C GLY A 90 -1.01 -20.49 -19.97
N GLU A 91 -2.14 -20.54 -20.66
CA GLU A 91 -3.37 -19.84 -20.35
C GLU A 91 -3.39 -19.52 -18.84
N LEU A 92 -3.05 -18.26 -18.51
CA LEU A 92 -3.00 -17.76 -17.14
C LEU A 92 -4.44 -17.76 -16.64
N ALA A 93 -4.85 -18.93 -16.15
CA ALA A 93 -6.06 -19.12 -15.40
C ALA A 93 -6.16 -17.99 -14.40
N GLU A 94 -7.27 -17.26 -14.50
CA GLU A 94 -7.69 -16.30 -13.53
C GLU A 94 -7.76 -17.01 -12.18
N GLU A 95 -6.66 -16.97 -11.42
CA GLU A 95 -6.69 -17.25 -9.99
C GLU A 95 -7.56 -16.16 -9.38
N GLU A 96 -8.86 -16.36 -9.47
CA GLU A 96 -9.86 -15.73 -8.64
C GLU A 96 -9.51 -16.16 -7.21
N ILE A 97 -8.65 -15.36 -6.58
CA ILE A 97 -8.26 -15.51 -5.19
C ILE A 97 -9.57 -15.50 -4.39
N VAL A 98 -10.04 -16.69 -4.04
CA VAL A 98 -11.15 -16.95 -3.13
C VAL A 98 -10.70 -16.47 -1.76
N ALA A 99 -10.74 -15.15 -1.55
CA ALA A 99 -10.50 -14.48 -0.27
C ALA A 99 -11.71 -14.63 0.69
N GLN A 100 -12.59 -15.58 0.41
CA GLN A 100 -13.77 -15.87 1.19
C GLN A 100 -13.45 -17.11 2.03
N GLN A 101 -13.55 -17.00 3.36
CA GLN A 101 -13.61 -18.07 4.36
C GLN A 101 -12.42 -18.25 5.32
N THR A 102 -11.38 -17.41 5.32
CA THR A 102 -10.63 -17.29 6.57
C THR A 102 -11.51 -16.52 7.55
N GLY A 103 -12.10 -17.20 8.55
CA GLY A 103 -13.02 -16.65 9.56
C GLY A 103 -12.47 -15.52 10.45
N GLY A 104 -11.42 -14.84 9.99
CA GLY A 104 -10.79 -13.74 10.66
C GLY A 104 -11.59 -12.43 10.55
N ARG A 105 -11.59 -11.63 11.62
CA ARG A 105 -12.10 -10.25 11.57
C ARG A 105 -11.07 -9.36 10.88
N PRO A 106 -11.42 -8.73 9.74
CA PRO A 106 -10.51 -7.83 9.06
C PRO A 106 -10.33 -6.56 9.90
N HIS A 107 -9.07 -6.17 10.09
CA HIS A 107 -8.66 -4.96 10.77
C HIS A 107 -7.53 -4.30 9.99
N GLY A 108 -7.33 -2.99 10.14
CA GLY A 108 -6.25 -2.33 9.42
C GLY A 108 -6.46 -0.85 9.18
N LYS A 109 -5.68 -0.34 8.23
CA LYS A 109 -5.72 1.07 7.81
C LYS A 109 -5.98 1.14 6.31
N ALA A 110 -6.73 2.15 5.91
CA ALA A 110 -6.94 2.49 4.52
C ALA A 110 -6.51 3.94 4.28
N TRP A 111 -6.01 4.19 3.08
CA TRP A 111 -5.67 5.51 2.57
C TRP A 111 -6.51 5.81 1.34
N GLY A 112 -6.86 7.08 1.19
CA GLY A 112 -7.61 7.53 0.04
C GLY A 112 -7.57 9.04 -0.14
N VAL A 113 -8.12 9.47 -1.26
CA VAL A 113 -8.38 10.87 -1.57
C VAL A 113 -9.81 11.20 -1.15
N LEU A 114 -9.97 12.24 -0.35
CA LEU A 114 -11.28 12.75 0.04
C LEU A 114 -11.84 13.64 -1.06
N PHE A 115 -13.04 13.33 -1.52
CA PHE A 115 -13.87 14.22 -2.32
C PHE A 115 -14.96 14.75 -1.41
N TRP A 116 -15.01 16.08 -1.25
CA TRP A 116 -16.04 16.76 -0.47
C TRP A 116 -16.89 17.58 -1.44
N ASN A 117 -18.17 17.23 -1.54
CA ASN A 117 -19.11 17.81 -2.48
C ASN A 117 -18.57 17.82 -3.93
N GLY A 118 -18.01 16.69 -4.36
CA GLY A 118 -17.46 16.50 -5.70
C GLY A 118 -16.06 17.08 -5.92
N GLN A 119 -15.55 17.89 -4.99
CA GLN A 119 -14.21 18.48 -5.13
C GLN A 119 -13.17 17.72 -4.29
N PRO A 120 -11.99 17.41 -4.85
CA PRO A 120 -10.93 16.79 -4.07
C PRO A 120 -10.44 17.76 -2.99
N LYS A 121 -10.40 17.31 -1.74
CA LYS A 121 -9.91 18.10 -0.61
C LYS A 121 -8.53 17.66 -0.18
N ILE A 122 -7.64 18.64 -0.06
CA ILE A 122 -6.33 18.47 0.56
C ILE A 122 -6.52 18.59 2.08
N PRO A 123 -6.01 17.64 2.87
CA PRO A 123 -6.12 17.68 4.31
C PRO A 123 -5.22 18.79 4.86
N THR A 124 -5.81 19.69 5.63
CA THR A 124 -5.16 20.89 6.19
C THR A 124 -3.91 20.59 7.01
N ARG A 125 -3.83 19.43 7.67
CA ARG A 125 -2.65 19.03 8.46
C ARG A 125 -1.37 18.87 7.62
N ASN A 126 -1.52 18.52 6.34
CA ASN A 126 -0.39 18.39 5.41
C ASN A 126 -0.17 19.65 4.56
N ALA A 127 -1.13 20.57 4.50
CA ALA A 127 -1.02 21.81 3.74
C ALA A 127 0.17 22.68 4.17
N ARG A 128 0.58 22.61 5.45
CA ARG A 128 1.75 23.34 5.94
C ARG A 128 3.09 22.76 5.47
N LYS A 129 3.16 21.48 5.08
CA LYS A 129 4.39 20.84 4.59
C LYS A 129 4.56 20.89 3.07
N SER A 130 3.50 21.24 2.33
CA SER A 130 3.53 21.35 0.86
C SER A 130 3.66 22.79 0.37
N LEU A 131 4.10 23.72 1.23
CA LEU A 131 4.28 25.14 0.91
C LEU A 131 5.61 25.46 0.20
N THR A 132 6.25 24.48 -0.44
CA THR A 132 7.20 24.77 -1.50
C THR A 132 6.41 24.97 -2.79
N PRO A 133 6.44 26.16 -3.41
CA PRO A 133 5.61 26.54 -4.53
C PRO A 133 6.10 25.95 -5.86
N ASP A 134 6.56 24.69 -5.87
CA ASP A 134 6.78 23.96 -7.11
C ASP A 134 5.42 23.51 -7.65
N ALA A 135 4.81 24.44 -8.39
CA ALA A 135 3.48 24.42 -8.98
C ALA A 135 3.24 23.30 -10.01
N SER A 136 4.11 22.29 -10.12
CA SER A 136 4.03 21.21 -11.10
C SER A 136 3.57 19.86 -10.52
N THR A 137 3.30 19.80 -9.21
CA THR A 137 2.88 18.56 -8.54
C THR A 137 1.44 18.64 -8.04
N SER A 138 0.48 18.61 -8.97
CA SER A 138 -0.97 18.42 -8.76
C SER A 138 -1.37 17.08 -8.12
N ILE A 139 -0.48 16.49 -7.31
CA ILE A 139 -0.72 15.22 -6.64
C ILE A 139 -1.44 15.51 -5.33
N ILE A 140 -2.75 15.30 -5.33
CA ILE A 140 -3.56 15.39 -4.11
C ILE A 140 -3.04 14.32 -3.13
N PRO A 141 -2.59 14.70 -1.93
CA PRO A 141 -1.96 13.76 -1.01
C PRO A 141 -2.98 12.76 -0.48
N GLU A 142 -2.59 11.49 -0.48
CA GLU A 142 -3.40 10.44 0.11
C GLU A 142 -3.49 10.63 1.63
N THR A 143 -4.68 10.40 2.18
CA THR A 143 -4.88 10.42 3.63
C THR A 143 -5.31 9.11 4.19
N VAL A 144 -4.76 8.81 5.38
CA VAL A 144 -5.33 7.81 6.26
C VAL A 144 -6.78 8.20 6.56
N ILE A 145 -7.70 7.30 6.26
CA ILE A 145 -9.12 7.46 6.60
C ILE A 145 -9.24 7.26 8.11
N ARG A 146 -9.40 8.36 8.86
CA ARG A 146 -9.43 8.38 10.34
C ARG A 146 -10.86 8.57 10.87
N GLY A 147 -11.08 8.17 12.12
CA GLY A 147 -12.25 8.55 12.92
C GLY A 147 -13.57 7.86 12.55
N ARG A 148 -13.73 7.39 11.31
CA ARG A 148 -14.99 6.81 10.82
C ARG A 148 -14.97 5.31 10.59
N LEU A 149 -13.91 4.60 11.02
CA LEU A 149 -13.82 3.14 10.85
C LEU A 149 -14.94 2.36 11.59
N LYS A 150 -15.54 2.98 12.61
CA LYS A 150 -16.66 2.43 13.38
C LYS A 150 -18.04 2.75 12.78
N GLU A 151 -18.11 3.68 11.83
CA GLU A 151 -19.36 3.96 11.10
C GLU A 151 -19.66 2.82 10.12
N SER A 152 -20.91 2.73 9.69
CA SER A 152 -21.29 1.88 8.56
C SER A 152 -20.85 2.53 7.26
N TRP A 153 -20.26 1.74 6.38
CA TRP A 153 -19.79 2.15 5.06
C TRP A 153 -20.56 1.42 3.97
N THR A 154 -20.74 2.10 2.84
CA THR A 154 -21.30 1.50 1.63
C THR A 154 -20.41 1.81 0.43
N PRO A 155 -20.28 0.86 -0.52
CA PRO A 155 -19.65 1.17 -1.79
C PRO A 155 -20.53 2.20 -2.51
N LEU A 156 -19.89 3.10 -3.25
CA LEU A 156 -20.57 4.08 -4.08
C LEU A 156 -20.39 3.67 -5.53
N ASP A 157 -21.49 3.51 -6.25
CA ASP A 157 -21.44 3.24 -7.68
C ASP A 157 -21.00 4.51 -8.42
N THR A 158 -20.00 4.36 -9.29
CA THR A 158 -19.54 5.41 -10.20
C THR A 158 -20.65 5.91 -11.11
N SER A 159 -21.62 5.06 -11.46
CA SER A 159 -22.77 5.41 -12.30
C SER A 159 -23.73 6.42 -11.66
N ALA A 160 -23.68 6.56 -10.33
CA ALA A 160 -24.51 7.51 -9.59
C ALA A 160 -23.86 8.91 -9.48
N LEU A 161 -22.60 9.07 -9.91
CA LEU A 161 -21.88 10.34 -9.81
C LEU A 161 -22.15 11.25 -11.00
N ASN A 162 -22.09 12.57 -10.78
CA ASN A 162 -22.11 13.56 -11.86
C ASN A 162 -20.91 13.36 -12.81
N ALA A 163 -21.09 13.63 -14.10
CA ALA A 163 -20.06 13.44 -15.13
C ALA A 163 -18.76 14.20 -14.81
N GLU A 164 -18.87 15.44 -14.32
CA GLU A 164 -17.73 16.26 -13.90
C GLU A 164 -16.92 15.61 -12.77
N ILE A 165 -17.61 15.03 -11.78
CA ILE A 165 -16.98 14.35 -10.66
C ILE A 165 -16.26 13.08 -11.15
N ARG A 166 -16.86 12.33 -12.09
CA ARG A 166 -16.22 11.15 -12.69
C ARG A 166 -14.93 11.54 -13.41
N GLN A 167 -14.96 12.58 -14.23
CA GLN A 167 -13.77 13.08 -14.91
C GLN A 167 -12.66 13.48 -13.93
N ALA A 168 -13.01 14.17 -12.83
CA ALA A 168 -12.04 14.52 -11.80
C ALA A 168 -11.43 13.27 -11.11
N VAL A 169 -12.28 12.26 -10.84
CA VAL A 169 -11.88 10.97 -10.27
C VAL A 169 -10.94 10.21 -11.20
N ASP A 170 -11.20 10.21 -12.50
CA ASP A 170 -10.42 9.49 -13.52
C ASP A 170 -9.11 10.20 -13.86
N GLY A 171 -9.13 11.54 -13.94
CA GLY A 171 -7.93 12.36 -14.12
C GLY A 171 -6.88 12.16 -13.01
N LEU A 172 -7.34 11.86 -11.78
CA LEU A 172 -6.46 11.50 -10.66
C LEU A 172 -5.73 10.16 -10.86
N GLN A 173 -6.31 9.21 -11.59
CA GLN A 173 -5.66 7.92 -11.88
C GLN A 173 -4.62 8.06 -13.00
N THR A 174 -4.91 8.84 -14.03
CA THR A 174 -4.04 9.01 -15.20
C THR A 174 -2.77 9.79 -14.84
N GLY A 175 -2.90 10.88 -14.07
CA GLY A 175 -1.75 11.70 -13.65
C GLY A 175 -0.70 10.93 -12.84
N ARG A 176 -1.12 9.90 -12.09
CA ARG A 176 -0.20 9.09 -11.29
C ARG A 176 0.56 8.05 -12.11
N LYS A 177 -0.11 7.39 -13.07
CA LYS A 177 0.56 6.44 -13.99
C LYS A 177 1.60 7.17 -14.84
N ALA A 178 1.25 8.33 -15.37
CA ALA A 178 2.16 9.16 -16.17
C ALA A 178 3.44 9.54 -15.39
N LYS A 179 3.33 9.93 -14.12
CA LYS A 179 4.50 10.31 -13.30
C LYS A 179 5.34 9.13 -12.79
N LEU A 180 4.73 7.98 -12.48
CA LEU A 180 5.50 6.78 -12.19
C LEU A 180 6.32 6.35 -13.41
N GLN A 181 5.77 6.53 -14.61
CA GLN A 181 6.49 6.26 -15.84
C GLN A 181 7.59 7.29 -16.09
N THR A 182 7.32 8.60 -15.99
CA THR A 182 8.36 9.63 -16.27
C THR A 182 9.41 9.76 -15.16
N GLY A 183 9.04 9.66 -13.89
CA GLY A 183 9.98 9.75 -12.77
C GLY A 183 10.83 8.50 -12.55
N TYR A 184 10.38 7.33 -13.01
CA TYR A 184 11.19 6.10 -13.00
C TYR A 184 12.06 5.98 -14.26
N VAL A 185 11.68 6.62 -15.36
CA VAL A 185 12.45 6.64 -16.62
C VAL A 185 13.62 7.63 -16.61
N GLN A 186 13.64 8.64 -15.73
CA GLN A 186 14.67 9.69 -15.76
C GLN A 186 15.88 9.50 -14.84
N THR A 187 16.00 8.40 -14.09
CA THR A 187 17.33 7.96 -13.63
C THR A 187 17.54 6.56 -14.12
N SER A 188 18.15 6.45 -15.30
CA SER A 188 18.52 5.16 -15.86
C SER A 188 19.28 4.37 -14.79
N ARG A 189 19.17 3.03 -14.81
CA ARG A 189 20.01 2.19 -13.94
C ARG A 189 21.50 2.55 -14.05
N ALA A 190 21.94 3.10 -15.18
CA ALA A 190 23.30 3.59 -15.40
C ALA A 190 23.61 4.84 -14.55
N GLU A 191 22.72 5.84 -14.53
CA GLU A 191 22.92 7.06 -13.74
C GLU A 191 22.92 6.76 -12.22
N ARG A 192 22.10 5.81 -11.76
CA ARG A 192 22.16 5.32 -10.38
C ARG A 192 23.44 4.55 -10.07
N ARG A 193 24.11 3.97 -11.06
CA ARG A 193 25.41 3.29 -10.90
C ARG A 193 26.54 4.32 -10.85
N GLU A 194 26.49 5.38 -11.66
CA GLU A 194 27.46 6.49 -11.63
C GLU A 194 27.43 7.22 -10.28
N VAL A 195 26.26 7.65 -9.81
CA VAL A 195 26.14 8.33 -8.50
C VAL A 195 26.68 7.46 -7.34
N ARG A 196 26.55 6.13 -7.44
CA ARG A 196 27.12 5.20 -6.45
C ARG A 196 28.65 5.07 -6.58
N LYS A 197 29.18 5.16 -7.80
CA LYS A 197 30.62 5.12 -8.07
C LYS A 197 31.28 6.40 -7.55
N ASP A 198 30.74 7.56 -7.89
CA ASP A 198 31.24 8.87 -7.47
C ASP A 198 31.24 9.01 -5.95
N ARG A 199 30.18 8.52 -5.30
CA ARG A 199 30.09 8.54 -3.83
C ARG A 199 31.10 7.60 -3.16
N LYS A 200 31.47 6.49 -3.79
CA LYS A 200 32.54 5.61 -3.30
C LYS A 200 33.90 6.29 -3.48
N GLU A 201 34.11 6.96 -4.61
CA GLU A 201 35.35 7.68 -4.94
C GLU A 201 35.60 8.84 -3.98
N MET A 202 34.61 9.71 -3.76
CA MET A 202 34.70 10.77 -2.74
C MET A 202 34.99 10.24 -1.34
N ARG A 203 34.45 9.08 -0.98
CA ARG A 203 34.71 8.47 0.33
C ARG A 203 36.14 7.94 0.43
N GLN A 204 36.69 7.40 -0.66
CA GLN A 204 38.09 6.97 -0.72
C GLN A 204 39.05 8.15 -0.68
N GLU A 205 38.77 9.23 -1.43
CA GLU A 205 39.58 10.46 -1.37
C GLU A 205 39.59 11.05 0.04
N LYS A 206 38.43 11.13 0.70
CA LYS A 206 38.34 11.63 2.07
C LYS A 206 39.12 10.77 3.07
N LEU A 207 39.14 9.44 2.88
CA LEU A 207 39.94 8.54 3.71
C LEU A 207 41.44 8.76 3.47
N LYS A 208 41.86 8.88 2.21
CA LYS A 208 43.25 9.18 1.84
C LYS A 208 43.72 10.51 2.43
N SER A 209 42.89 11.56 2.37
CA SER A 209 43.23 12.87 2.95
C SER A 209 43.30 12.85 4.48
N MET A 210 42.58 11.94 5.15
CA MET A 210 42.69 11.75 6.61
C MET A 210 43.90 10.91 7.03
N THR A 211 44.57 10.23 6.10
CA THR A 211 45.73 9.36 6.40
C THR A 211 47.06 10.11 6.30
N VAL A 212 47.04 11.45 6.21
CA VAL A 212 48.26 12.27 6.20
C VAL A 212 48.86 12.32 7.61
N VAL A 213 49.70 11.31 7.86
CA VAL A 213 51.00 11.36 8.52
C VAL A 213 51.06 12.17 9.81
N LEU A 214 50.95 11.47 10.95
CA LEU A 214 51.65 11.86 12.16
C LEU A 214 53.15 11.77 11.83
N PRO A 215 53.93 12.87 11.90
CA PRO A 215 55.37 12.79 11.73
C PRO A 215 55.91 11.88 12.83
N ALA A 216 56.63 10.83 12.44
CA ALA A 216 57.38 10.00 13.36
C ALA A 216 58.35 10.91 14.11
N GLY A 217 58.15 11.05 15.42
CA GLY A 217 59.01 11.84 16.28
C GLY A 217 60.45 11.35 16.16
N GLU A 218 61.35 12.29 15.86
CA GLU A 218 62.78 12.14 16.05
C GLU A 218 63.05 11.86 17.54
N VAL A 219 63.78 10.77 17.81
CA VAL A 219 64.33 10.39 19.12
C VAL A 219 65.79 10.80 19.15
#